data_AF-A0A428NFE5-F1
#
_entry.id   AF-A0A428NFE5-F1
#
_cell.length_a   1.000
_cell.length_b   1.000
_cell.length_c   1.000
_cell.angle_alpha   90.00
_cell.angle_beta   90.00
_cell.angle_gamma   90.00
#
_symmetry.space_group_name_H-M   'P 1'
#
loop_
_entity.id
_entity.type
_entity.pdbx_description
1 polymer ?
#
loop_
_entity_poly.entity_id
_entity_poly.type
_entity_poly.pdbx_seq_one_letter_code
_entity_poly.pdbx_strand_id
1 'polypeptide(L)'
;MAFDDDDNPTVATPVNGANAVATEDADEDAPDYKLFLSMFDKAGVSGKAIRKGEKDFESHGTRAQDNLLEQSRKVMDNVLGYTRIHREEAWVRGWCFPDWWADAEHSGDREGLWLRDRVVMVEQERGNWQKDIGRAVPSKVERLGAGRLWLLPEEALYLVERGTVDLWWPERQLEELLSSDGTPRTDLGPDNYDVGLPLSLEAAYSLLIGNEGERGKITLPQFQVFSHLKRAGFYVLRAPPYEAPSQAPASKTLWQWLFSFFSSGDAPSRQKPLGPLVQPGLYRAYRPIYDQLAILPRHKPLPTPPTIHPPQEPYRVFWHVWKSGGAPFSKKNPPPPDFRIAVVDAGDTFVPTLEEIEALLESTPHDPPNEAWKGPGRMYQRLKHGHRNVLVAIVDRGLVNFMRFGEGAFGEERLEGCVDLTLLRRGRRE
;
A
#
# COMPACT_ATOMS: atom_id res chain seq x y z
N MET A 1 7.89 -0.61 -10.18
CA MET A 1 7.69 0.82 -9.91
C MET A 1 8.49 1.19 -8.68
N ALA A 2 9.49 2.04 -8.84
CA ALA A 2 10.17 2.66 -7.71
C ALA A 2 9.37 3.91 -7.35
N PHE A 3 8.77 3.93 -6.16
CA PHE A 3 8.06 5.10 -5.65
C PHE A 3 9.01 6.22 -5.15
N ASP A 4 10.32 6.03 -5.36
CA ASP A 4 11.37 7.00 -5.03
C ASP A 4 11.87 7.65 -6.33
N ASP A 5 11.09 8.60 -6.85
CA ASP A 5 11.63 9.64 -7.74
C ASP A 5 12.47 10.59 -6.89
N ASP A 6 13.74 10.22 -6.73
CA ASP A 6 14.81 10.98 -6.10
C ASP A 6 15.59 11.83 -7.12
N ASP A 7 14.95 12.21 -8.24
CA ASP A 7 15.52 13.15 -9.19
C ASP A 7 15.35 14.59 -8.69
N ASN A 8 16.40 15.09 -8.04
CA ASN A 8 16.56 16.50 -7.74
C ASN A 8 17.25 17.20 -8.95
N PRO A 9 16.57 18.08 -9.70
CA PRO A 9 17.16 18.75 -10.87
C PRO A 9 18.26 19.78 -10.53
N THR A 10 18.66 19.91 -9.26
CA THR A 10 19.63 20.92 -8.80
C THR A 10 20.95 20.34 -8.27
N VAL A 11 21.15 19.01 -8.30
CA VAL A 11 22.44 18.41 -7.94
C VAL A 11 23.25 18.16 -9.21
N ALA A 12 24.17 19.07 -9.51
CA ALA A 12 25.17 18.84 -10.54
C ALA A 12 26.09 17.68 -10.13
N THR A 13 25.98 16.55 -10.81
CA THR A 13 26.95 15.45 -10.75
C THR A 13 28.19 15.83 -11.56
N PRO A 14 29.42 15.55 -11.07
CA PRO A 14 30.62 15.79 -11.85
C PRO A 14 30.66 14.82 -13.04
N VAL A 15 30.71 15.40 -14.24
CA VAL A 15 30.80 14.70 -15.52
C VAL A 15 32.17 14.01 -15.61
N ASN A 16 32.18 12.68 -15.47
CA ASN A 16 33.22 11.83 -16.06
C ASN A 16 32.61 11.15 -17.28
N GLY A 17 33.10 11.55 -18.45
CA GLY A 17 32.59 11.11 -19.74
C GLY A 17 32.93 9.66 -20.05
N ALA A 18 31.91 8.89 -20.40
CA ALA A 18 31.83 8.05 -21.59
C ALA A 18 30.47 7.32 -21.57
N ASN A 19 29.77 7.35 -22.71
CA ASN A 19 28.47 6.72 -23.00
C ASN A 19 27.22 7.42 -22.47
N ALA A 20 26.84 8.51 -23.15
CA ALA A 20 25.46 8.94 -23.25
C ALA A 20 24.97 8.68 -24.68
N VAL A 21 24.23 7.58 -24.87
CA VAL A 21 23.42 7.34 -26.07
C VAL A 21 22.04 6.88 -25.60
N ALA A 22 21.04 7.69 -25.96
CA ALA A 22 19.61 7.41 -26.09
C ALA A 22 18.88 6.69 -24.94
N THR A 23 18.14 7.45 -24.16
CA THR A 23 17.01 6.97 -23.32
C THR A 23 15.72 7.62 -23.80
N GLU A 24 15.35 7.38 -25.04
CA GLU A 24 13.99 7.50 -25.56
C GLU A 24 13.78 6.20 -26.37
N ASP A 25 12.58 5.60 -26.33
CA ASP A 25 12.17 4.31 -26.94
C ASP A 25 12.20 3.04 -26.05
N ALA A 26 11.81 3.14 -24.78
CA ALA A 26 11.61 1.95 -23.93
C ALA A 26 10.22 1.27 -24.09
N ASP A 27 9.24 1.93 -24.71
CA ASP A 27 7.82 1.55 -24.64
C ASP A 27 7.19 0.98 -25.94
N GLU A 28 7.93 0.81 -27.04
CA GLU A 28 7.35 0.33 -28.33
C GLU A 28 7.45 -1.18 -28.63
N ASP A 29 8.07 -1.96 -27.74
CA ASP A 29 8.38 -3.36 -28.03
C ASP A 29 7.41 -4.34 -27.35
N ALA A 30 6.43 -4.81 -28.13
CA ALA A 30 5.54 -5.90 -27.76
C ALA A 30 6.30 -7.25 -27.62
N PRO A 31 5.88 -8.16 -26.70
CA PRO A 31 6.55 -9.44 -26.48
C PRO A 31 6.42 -10.42 -27.68
N ASP A 32 7.46 -11.22 -27.95
CA ASP A 32 7.42 -12.28 -28.98
C ASP A 32 6.66 -13.51 -28.46
N TYR A 33 5.45 -13.71 -28.99
CA TYR A 33 4.57 -14.78 -28.56
C TYR A 33 4.99 -16.18 -29.03
N LYS A 34 5.90 -16.30 -30.00
CA LYS A 34 6.35 -17.62 -30.51
C LYS A 34 7.05 -18.46 -29.46
N LEU A 35 7.70 -17.81 -28.51
CA LEU A 35 8.37 -18.46 -27.40
C LEU A 35 7.41 -19.21 -26.48
N PHE A 36 6.10 -18.89 -26.49
CA PHE A 36 5.09 -19.64 -25.74
C PHE A 36 4.90 -21.07 -26.25
N LEU A 37 4.94 -21.32 -27.57
CA LEU A 37 4.76 -22.69 -28.12
C LEU A 37 5.78 -23.67 -27.53
N SER A 38 7.04 -23.22 -27.42
CA SER A 38 8.12 -24.04 -26.87
C SER A 38 7.95 -24.40 -25.38
N MET A 39 7.10 -23.66 -24.64
CA MET A 39 6.76 -23.93 -23.24
C MET A 39 5.59 -24.92 -23.10
N PHE A 40 4.75 -25.08 -24.13
CA PHE A 40 3.62 -26.01 -24.13
C PHE A 40 3.97 -27.38 -24.72
N ASP A 41 4.88 -27.45 -25.70
CA ASP A 41 5.28 -28.72 -26.34
C ASP A 41 6.13 -29.65 -25.46
N LYS A 42 6.78 -29.11 -24.41
CA LYS A 42 7.38 -29.92 -23.36
C LYS A 42 6.36 -30.06 -22.24
N ALA A 43 6.01 -31.29 -21.87
CA ALA A 43 5.05 -31.66 -20.83
C ALA A 43 5.41 -31.11 -19.42
N GLY A 44 5.35 -29.79 -19.24
CA GLY A 44 5.92 -29.09 -18.10
C GLY A 44 5.99 -27.59 -18.36
N VAL A 45 4.94 -26.88 -17.93
CA VAL A 45 4.86 -25.42 -17.97
C VAL A 45 6.05 -24.83 -17.21
N SER A 46 7.04 -24.31 -17.93
CA SER A 46 8.19 -23.62 -17.34
C SER A 46 7.84 -22.15 -17.11
N GLY A 47 7.80 -21.71 -15.85
CA GLY A 47 7.50 -20.34 -15.46
C GLY A 47 8.63 -19.33 -15.68
N LYS A 48 9.33 -19.37 -16.83
CA LYS A 48 10.38 -18.38 -17.16
C LYS A 48 9.79 -17.20 -17.92
N ALA A 49 10.13 -15.99 -17.47
CA ALA A 49 9.80 -14.75 -18.16
C ALA A 49 10.47 -14.71 -19.55
N ILE A 50 9.70 -14.27 -20.55
CA ILE A 50 10.06 -14.26 -21.96
C ILE A 50 11.06 -13.13 -22.22
N ARG A 51 12.09 -13.40 -23.03
CA ARG A 51 13.06 -12.37 -23.45
C ARG A 51 12.48 -11.51 -24.58
N LYS A 52 12.69 -10.21 -24.45
CA LYS A 52 12.36 -9.16 -25.43
C LYS A 52 13.10 -9.46 -26.74
N GLY A 53 12.37 -9.69 -27.82
CA GLY A 53 12.93 -9.93 -29.16
C GLY A 53 13.01 -8.62 -29.95
N GLU A 54 14.03 -8.51 -30.81
CA GLU A 54 14.27 -7.35 -31.69
C GLU A 54 13.30 -7.35 -32.87
N LYS A 55 12.75 -6.18 -33.23
CA LYS A 55 11.63 -6.04 -34.16
C LYS A 55 11.98 -5.14 -35.34
N ASP A 56 12.22 -5.75 -36.51
CA ASP A 56 12.35 -5.04 -37.79
C ASP A 56 10.98 -4.92 -38.47
N PHE A 57 10.47 -3.70 -38.57
CA PHE A 57 9.15 -3.38 -39.16
C PHE A 57 9.19 -2.83 -40.60
N GLU A 58 10.36 -2.81 -41.23
CA GLU A 58 10.42 -2.37 -42.63
C GLU A 58 9.68 -3.36 -43.53
N SER A 59 8.76 -2.86 -44.36
CA SER A 59 7.98 -3.70 -45.27
C SER A 59 8.88 -4.28 -46.36
N HIS A 60 9.39 -5.48 -46.15
CA HIS A 60 10.09 -6.23 -47.19
C HIS A 60 9.04 -6.97 -48.04
N GLY A 61 9.20 -6.96 -49.37
CA GLY A 61 8.26 -7.54 -50.35
C GLY A 61 8.11 -9.08 -50.30
N THR A 62 8.33 -9.71 -49.16
CA THR A 62 8.18 -11.15 -48.93
C THR A 62 7.08 -11.40 -47.90
N ARG A 63 6.20 -12.39 -48.15
CA ARG A 63 5.08 -12.78 -47.24
C ARG A 63 5.55 -13.40 -45.92
N ALA A 64 6.84 -13.29 -45.59
CA ALA A 64 7.43 -13.83 -44.38
C ALA A 64 6.91 -13.13 -43.12
N GLN A 65 6.66 -11.82 -43.19
CA GLN A 65 6.10 -11.02 -42.08
C GLN A 65 4.64 -11.36 -41.80
N ASP A 66 3.80 -11.46 -42.84
CA ASP A 66 2.39 -11.88 -42.68
C ASP A 66 2.29 -13.28 -42.04
N ASN A 67 3.12 -14.22 -42.49
CA ASN A 67 3.19 -15.55 -41.91
C ASN A 67 3.68 -15.51 -40.45
N LEU A 68 4.61 -14.61 -40.11
CA LEU A 68 5.11 -14.41 -38.75
C LEU A 68 3.99 -13.92 -37.81
N LEU A 69 3.20 -12.95 -38.27
CA LEU A 69 2.07 -12.38 -37.54
C LEU A 69 0.94 -13.39 -37.38
N GLU A 70 0.59 -14.14 -38.43
CA GLU A 70 -0.45 -15.15 -38.37
C GLU A 70 -0.05 -16.30 -37.44
N GLN A 71 1.22 -16.71 -37.45
CA GLN A 71 1.74 -17.67 -36.48
C GLN A 71 1.62 -17.12 -35.05
N SER A 72 2.05 -15.89 -34.80
CA SER A 72 1.95 -15.24 -33.49
C SER A 72 0.50 -15.20 -32.97
N ARG A 73 -0.46 -14.86 -33.84
CA ARG A 73 -1.91 -14.90 -33.52
C ARG A 73 -2.38 -16.30 -33.13
N LYS A 74 -2.02 -17.33 -33.90
CA LYS A 74 -2.37 -18.73 -33.58
C LYS A 74 -1.76 -19.19 -32.25
N VAL A 75 -0.54 -18.74 -31.93
CA VAL A 75 0.05 -19.03 -30.61
C VAL A 75 -0.77 -18.39 -29.51
N MET A 76 -1.12 -17.11 -29.66
CA MET A 76 -1.97 -16.41 -28.69
C MET A 76 -3.31 -17.10 -28.49
N ASP A 77 -3.99 -17.49 -29.57
CA ASP A 77 -5.27 -18.21 -29.48
C ASP A 77 -5.11 -19.55 -28.73
N ASN A 78 -4.04 -20.30 -29.00
CA ASN A 78 -3.77 -21.55 -28.30
C ASN A 78 -3.44 -21.34 -26.81
N VAL A 79 -2.69 -20.28 -26.48
CA VAL A 79 -2.33 -19.93 -25.10
C VAL A 79 -3.56 -19.46 -24.32
N LEU A 80 -4.45 -18.69 -24.94
CA LEU A 80 -5.69 -18.19 -24.35
C LEU A 80 -6.75 -19.30 -24.25
N GLY A 81 -6.76 -20.24 -25.20
CA GLY A 81 -7.67 -21.39 -25.20
C GLY A 81 -7.28 -22.50 -24.22
N TYR A 82 -6.07 -22.47 -23.66
CA TYR A 82 -5.64 -23.44 -22.65
C TYR A 82 -6.40 -23.23 -21.33
N THR A 83 -7.19 -24.22 -20.94
CA THR A 83 -7.83 -24.25 -19.63
C THR A 83 -6.79 -24.59 -18.57
N ARG A 84 -6.66 -23.72 -17.55
CA ARG A 84 -5.79 -24.00 -16.42
C ARG A 84 -6.42 -25.08 -15.56
N ILE A 85 -5.68 -26.16 -15.33
CA ILE A 85 -6.09 -27.30 -14.50
C ILE A 85 -5.09 -27.44 -13.34
N HIS A 86 -5.59 -27.68 -12.13
CA HIS A 86 -4.75 -27.99 -10.98
C HIS A 86 -4.14 -29.38 -11.14
N ARG A 87 -2.82 -29.49 -10.98
CA ARG A 87 -2.13 -30.78 -10.98
C ARG A 87 -2.28 -31.43 -9.62
N GLU A 88 -2.58 -32.73 -9.57
CA GLU A 88 -2.77 -33.49 -8.32
C GLU A 88 -1.61 -33.30 -7.31
N GLU A 89 -0.36 -33.24 -7.79
CA GLU A 89 0.82 -33.09 -6.93
C GLU A 89 0.97 -31.70 -6.28
N ALA A 90 0.43 -30.67 -6.94
CA ALA A 90 0.55 -29.25 -6.55
C ALA A 90 -0.80 -28.60 -6.23
N TRP A 91 -1.83 -29.42 -6.09
CA TRP A 91 -3.19 -28.98 -5.80
C TRP A 91 -3.29 -28.53 -4.35
N VAL A 92 -4.04 -27.45 -4.13
CA VAL A 92 -4.28 -26.86 -2.81
C VAL A 92 -5.76 -26.53 -2.74
N ARG A 93 -6.51 -27.28 -1.93
CA ARG A 93 -7.93 -27.02 -1.68
C ARG A 93 -8.12 -25.96 -0.59
N GLY A 94 -9.00 -25.00 -0.84
CA GLY A 94 -9.51 -24.06 0.15
C GLY A 94 -11.01 -24.25 0.38
N TRP A 95 -11.43 -24.44 1.63
CA TRP A 95 -12.83 -24.59 2.01
C TRP A 95 -13.43 -23.25 2.46
N CYS A 96 -14.51 -22.83 1.82
CA CYS A 96 -15.20 -21.58 2.14
C CYS A 96 -16.20 -21.77 3.29
N PHE A 97 -15.91 -21.16 4.45
CA PHE A 97 -16.79 -21.10 5.62
C PHE A 97 -16.99 -19.65 6.08
N PRO A 98 -17.89 -18.88 5.43
CA PRO A 98 -18.09 -17.46 5.72
C PRO A 98 -18.50 -17.15 7.17
N ASP A 99 -19.25 -18.06 7.79
CA ASP A 99 -19.86 -17.85 9.12
C ASP A 99 -19.11 -18.54 10.27
N TRP A 100 -18.01 -19.24 9.97
CA TRP A 100 -17.32 -20.05 10.99
C TRP A 100 -16.78 -19.23 12.16
N TRP A 101 -16.27 -18.03 11.90
CA TRP A 101 -15.73 -17.14 12.93
C TRP A 101 -16.68 -15.98 13.29
N ALA A 102 -17.96 -16.07 12.92
CA ALA A 102 -18.91 -14.97 13.14
C ALA A 102 -19.01 -14.52 14.61
N ASP A 103 -18.98 -15.49 15.54
CA ASP A 103 -19.10 -15.27 16.98
C ASP A 103 -17.75 -15.02 17.69
N ALA A 104 -16.63 -15.04 16.94
CA ALA A 104 -15.34 -14.77 17.55
C ALA A 104 -15.32 -13.33 18.07
N GLU A 105 -14.83 -13.14 19.30
CA GLU A 105 -14.59 -11.81 19.83
C GLU A 105 -13.56 -11.06 18.96
N HIS A 106 -13.61 -9.72 18.97
CA HIS A 106 -12.56 -8.88 18.36
C HIS A 106 -11.20 -9.01 19.07
N SER A 107 -11.07 -9.91 20.06
CA SER A 107 -9.85 -10.19 20.80
C SER A 107 -8.83 -10.84 19.86
N GLY A 108 -7.97 -10.00 19.27
CA GLY A 108 -6.92 -10.44 18.33
C GLY A 108 -6.77 -9.56 17.10
N ASP A 109 -7.70 -8.64 16.83
CA ASP A 109 -7.59 -7.71 15.70
C ASP A 109 -6.37 -6.78 15.86
N ARG A 110 -6.01 -6.44 17.11
CA ARG A 110 -4.76 -5.73 17.45
C ARG A 110 -3.50 -6.49 17.06
N GLU A 111 -3.54 -7.82 17.13
CA GLU A 111 -2.43 -8.68 16.70
C GLU A 111 -2.48 -8.96 15.19
N GLY A 112 -3.46 -8.40 14.47
CA GLY A 112 -3.68 -8.60 13.05
C GLY A 112 -4.24 -9.99 12.71
N LEU A 113 -4.95 -10.63 13.64
CA LEU A 113 -5.54 -11.95 13.41
C LEU A 113 -6.79 -11.87 12.53
N TRP A 114 -7.67 -10.88 12.71
CA TRP A 114 -8.87 -10.66 11.90
C TRP A 114 -9.76 -11.91 11.80
N LEU A 115 -9.96 -12.62 12.91
CA LEU A 115 -10.60 -13.95 12.89
C LEU A 115 -11.99 -13.92 12.25
N ARG A 116 -12.81 -12.92 12.60
CA ARG A 116 -14.19 -12.77 12.09
C ARG A 116 -14.27 -12.60 10.58
N ASP A 117 -13.22 -12.04 9.98
CA ASP A 117 -13.16 -11.77 8.53
C ASP A 117 -12.50 -12.91 7.75
N ARG A 118 -11.94 -13.91 8.43
CA ARG A 118 -11.37 -15.08 7.75
C ARG A 118 -12.46 -16.03 7.35
N VAL A 119 -12.50 -16.34 6.06
CA VAL A 119 -13.60 -17.10 5.46
C VAL A 119 -13.16 -18.38 4.78
N VAL A 120 -11.87 -18.53 4.44
CA VAL A 120 -11.39 -19.73 3.74
C VAL A 120 -10.34 -20.46 4.56
N MET A 121 -10.59 -21.73 4.87
CA MET A 121 -9.61 -22.62 5.49
C MET A 121 -8.83 -23.37 4.42
N VAL A 122 -7.51 -23.36 4.50
CA VAL A 122 -6.65 -24.10 3.56
C VAL A 122 -6.44 -25.53 4.05
N GLU A 123 -6.74 -26.50 3.20
CA GLU A 123 -6.56 -27.92 3.51
C GLU A 123 -5.08 -28.30 3.53
N GLN A 124 -4.37 -27.96 2.46
CA GLN A 124 -2.97 -28.36 2.26
C GLN A 124 -2.08 -27.13 2.27
N GLU A 125 -1.31 -26.96 3.33
CA GLU A 125 -0.39 -25.83 3.49
C GLU A 125 0.87 -26.02 2.62
N ARG A 126 0.72 -25.99 1.29
CA ARG A 126 1.82 -26.11 0.33
C ARG A 126 2.06 -24.80 -0.43
N GLY A 127 3.30 -24.32 -0.43
CA GLY A 127 3.77 -23.28 -1.34
C GLY A 127 4.38 -22.05 -0.67
N ASN A 128 5.17 -21.31 -1.45
CA ASN A 128 5.94 -20.16 -0.98
C ASN A 128 5.11 -18.89 -0.75
N TRP A 129 3.83 -18.89 -1.13
CA TRP A 129 2.89 -17.76 -0.96
C TRP A 129 2.51 -17.53 0.50
N GLN A 130 2.72 -18.52 1.38
CA GLN A 130 2.44 -18.40 2.82
C GLN A 130 3.36 -17.41 3.55
N LYS A 131 4.39 -16.86 2.91
CA LYS A 131 5.28 -15.88 3.55
C LYS A 131 4.53 -14.64 4.01
N ASP A 132 3.53 -14.21 3.24
CA ASP A 132 2.79 -12.98 3.46
C ASP A 132 1.27 -13.13 3.30
N ILE A 133 0.77 -14.29 2.88
CA ILE A 133 -0.65 -14.61 2.78
C ILE A 133 -1.07 -15.62 3.86
N GLY A 134 -2.25 -15.37 4.44
CA GLY A 134 -2.92 -16.25 5.40
C GLY A 134 -2.31 -16.20 6.79
N ARG A 135 -3.09 -16.59 7.80
CA ARG A 135 -2.57 -16.81 9.16
C ARG A 135 -3.08 -18.10 9.75
N ALA A 136 -2.17 -18.82 10.40
CA ALA A 136 -2.53 -19.96 11.22
C ALA A 136 -3.21 -19.47 12.49
N VAL A 137 -4.41 -19.96 12.77
CA VAL A 137 -5.14 -19.61 13.99
C VAL A 137 -4.41 -20.23 15.18
N PRO A 138 -4.10 -19.48 16.25
CA PRO A 138 -3.40 -20.04 17.40
C PRO A 138 -4.17 -21.21 18.03
N SER A 139 -3.49 -22.30 18.37
CA SER A 139 -4.10 -23.47 19.03
C SER A 139 -4.68 -23.18 20.43
N LYS A 140 -4.47 -21.97 20.97
CA LYS A 140 -5.10 -21.50 22.21
C LYS A 140 -6.61 -21.26 22.05
N VAL A 141 -7.07 -21.05 20.82
CA VAL A 141 -8.50 -20.92 20.54
C VAL A 141 -9.08 -22.33 20.51
N GLU A 142 -9.88 -22.68 21.52
CA GLU A 142 -10.53 -24.01 21.65
C GLU A 142 -11.71 -24.15 20.68
N ARG A 143 -11.44 -24.04 19.36
CA ARG A 143 -12.42 -24.25 18.29
C ARG A 143 -11.80 -25.12 17.20
N LEU A 144 -12.62 -25.95 16.56
CA LEU A 144 -12.17 -26.78 15.44
C LEU A 144 -11.66 -25.89 14.29
N GLY A 145 -10.59 -26.34 13.63
CA GLY A 145 -9.84 -25.54 12.68
C GLY A 145 -8.79 -24.61 13.31
N ALA A 146 -8.64 -24.57 14.64
CA ALA A 146 -7.47 -23.96 15.28
C ALA A 146 -6.18 -24.72 14.91
N GLY A 147 -5.08 -23.98 14.73
CA GLY A 147 -3.81 -24.52 14.21
C GLY A 147 -3.75 -24.64 12.69
N ARG A 148 -4.84 -24.39 11.96
CA ARG A 148 -4.88 -24.38 10.49
C ARG A 148 -4.69 -22.98 9.94
N LEU A 149 -4.22 -22.90 8.69
CA LEU A 149 -4.14 -21.68 7.92
C LEU A 149 -5.51 -21.22 7.42
N TRP A 150 -5.89 -20.01 7.79
CA TRP A 150 -7.11 -19.34 7.33
C TRP A 150 -6.77 -18.10 6.51
N LEU A 151 -7.53 -17.85 5.46
CA LEU A 151 -7.38 -16.73 4.52
C LEU A 151 -8.50 -15.71 4.71
N LEU A 152 -8.13 -14.44 4.56
CA LEU A 152 -9.06 -13.33 4.35
C LEU A 152 -9.67 -13.39 2.93
N PRO A 153 -10.80 -12.72 2.67
CA PRO A 153 -11.45 -12.76 1.36
C PRO A 153 -10.54 -12.29 0.22
N GLU A 154 -9.75 -11.23 0.40
CA GLU A 154 -8.79 -10.76 -0.61
C GLU A 154 -7.64 -11.74 -0.86
N GLU A 155 -7.20 -12.43 0.19
CA GLU A 155 -6.12 -13.40 0.13
C GLU A 155 -6.58 -14.64 -0.65
N ALA A 156 -7.78 -15.13 -0.34
CA ALA A 156 -8.42 -16.23 -1.03
C ALA A 156 -8.68 -15.87 -2.50
N LEU A 157 -9.33 -14.74 -2.76
CA LEU A 157 -9.67 -14.32 -4.12
C LEU A 157 -8.42 -14.12 -4.98
N TYR A 158 -7.36 -13.54 -4.42
CA TYR A 158 -6.07 -13.39 -5.13
C TYR A 158 -5.43 -14.74 -5.47
N LEU A 159 -5.47 -15.72 -4.57
CA LEU A 159 -4.91 -17.05 -4.83
C LEU A 159 -5.75 -17.83 -5.85
N VAL A 160 -7.07 -17.65 -5.87
CA VAL A 160 -7.97 -18.22 -6.87
C VAL A 160 -7.72 -17.59 -8.24
N GLU A 161 -7.62 -16.27 -8.35
CA GLU A 161 -7.25 -15.58 -9.60
C GLU A 161 -5.91 -16.04 -10.17
N ARG A 162 -4.95 -16.33 -9.28
CA ARG A 162 -3.63 -16.84 -9.66
C ARG A 162 -3.67 -18.32 -10.07
N GLY A 163 -4.77 -19.04 -9.82
CA GLY A 163 -4.88 -20.48 -10.02
C GLY A 163 -3.99 -21.29 -9.05
N THR A 164 -3.71 -20.73 -7.87
CA THR A 164 -2.89 -21.40 -6.85
C THR A 164 -3.75 -22.21 -5.88
N VAL A 165 -4.92 -21.69 -5.53
CA VAL A 165 -5.90 -22.35 -4.66
C VAL A 165 -7.14 -22.69 -5.46
N ASP A 166 -7.62 -23.90 -5.26
CA ASP A 166 -8.90 -24.39 -5.76
C ASP A 166 -9.94 -24.22 -4.64
N LEU A 167 -10.95 -23.36 -4.87
CA LEU A 167 -11.90 -22.95 -3.83
C LEU A 167 -13.15 -23.82 -3.88
N TRP A 168 -13.59 -24.32 -2.73
CA TRP A 168 -14.71 -25.25 -2.61
C TRP A 168 -15.74 -24.74 -1.61
N TRP A 169 -17.01 -24.93 -1.95
CA TRP A 169 -18.13 -24.79 -1.02
C TRP A 169 -18.40 -26.13 -0.33
N PRO A 170 -18.33 -26.21 1.00
CA PRO A 170 -18.53 -27.46 1.73
C PRO A 170 -20.01 -27.84 1.81
N GLU A 171 -20.33 -29.10 1.53
CA GLU A 171 -21.66 -29.67 1.82
C GLU A 171 -21.71 -30.32 3.22
N ARG A 172 -20.53 -30.68 3.74
CA ARG A 172 -20.35 -31.28 5.06
C ARG A 172 -19.87 -30.25 6.08
N GLN A 173 -20.13 -30.52 7.35
CA GLN A 173 -19.60 -29.70 8.42
C GLN A 173 -18.08 -29.88 8.55
N LEU A 174 -17.40 -28.89 9.14
CA LEU A 174 -15.94 -28.90 9.26
C LEU A 174 -15.42 -30.13 10.02
N GLU A 175 -16.19 -30.59 11.01
CA GLU A 175 -15.98 -31.78 11.83
C GLU A 175 -15.79 -33.05 10.99
N GLU A 176 -16.52 -33.17 9.87
CA GLU A 176 -16.52 -34.35 9.02
C GLU A 176 -15.38 -34.33 7.98
N LEU A 177 -14.90 -33.12 7.64
CA LEU A 177 -13.80 -32.89 6.72
C LEU A 177 -12.43 -33.03 7.40
N LEU A 178 -12.41 -32.90 8.73
CA LEU A 178 -11.22 -33.11 9.56
C LEU A 178 -11.21 -34.52 10.14
N SER A 179 -10.01 -35.04 10.37
CA SER A 179 -9.77 -36.28 11.11
C SER A 179 -9.88 -36.00 12.62
N SER A 180 -9.93 -37.05 13.45
CA SER A 180 -9.93 -36.93 14.92
C SER A 180 -8.79 -36.05 15.46
N ASP A 181 -7.67 -36.00 14.73
CA ASP A 181 -6.46 -35.27 15.09
C ASP A 181 -6.48 -33.82 14.55
N GLY A 182 -7.60 -33.37 13.98
CA GLY A 182 -7.78 -32.05 13.38
C GLY A 182 -7.06 -31.87 12.05
N THR A 183 -6.52 -32.94 11.46
CA THR A 183 -5.86 -32.96 10.14
C THR A 183 -6.85 -33.19 9.02
N PRO A 184 -6.65 -32.57 7.83
CA PRO A 184 -7.50 -32.84 6.68
C PRO A 184 -7.44 -34.33 6.35
N ARG A 185 -8.61 -34.92 6.10
CA ARG A 185 -8.64 -36.36 5.79
C ARG A 185 -8.04 -36.62 4.42
N THR A 186 -7.11 -37.57 4.33
CA THR A 186 -6.41 -37.90 3.09
C THR A 186 -7.22 -38.76 2.12
N ASP A 187 -8.41 -39.23 2.53
CA ASP A 187 -9.34 -39.98 1.67
C ASP A 187 -10.20 -39.07 0.78
N LEU A 188 -10.18 -37.76 1.02
CA LEU A 188 -10.90 -36.76 0.24
C LEU A 188 -10.06 -36.28 -0.96
N GLY A 189 -9.92 -37.16 -1.96
CA GLY A 189 -9.23 -36.86 -3.22
C GLY A 189 -9.80 -35.63 -3.95
N PRO A 190 -9.09 -35.12 -4.99
CA PRO A 190 -9.44 -33.87 -5.67
C PRO A 190 -10.84 -33.87 -6.27
N ASP A 191 -11.29 -35.01 -6.82
CA ASP A 191 -12.58 -35.16 -7.49
C ASP A 191 -13.68 -35.77 -6.60
N ASN A 192 -13.58 -35.60 -5.28
CA ASN A 192 -14.62 -36.06 -4.37
C ASN A 192 -15.73 -34.99 -4.26
N TYR A 193 -16.72 -35.05 -5.15
CA TYR A 193 -17.86 -34.13 -5.15
C TYR A 193 -18.87 -34.42 -4.03
N ASP A 194 -18.76 -35.55 -3.32
CA ASP A 194 -19.66 -35.90 -2.20
C ASP A 194 -19.35 -35.12 -0.90
N VAL A 195 -18.29 -34.31 -0.91
CA VAL A 195 -17.91 -33.45 0.23
C VAL A 195 -18.17 -31.97 0.00
N GLY A 196 -18.38 -31.56 -1.25
CA GLY A 196 -18.61 -30.17 -1.61
C GLY A 196 -18.55 -29.90 -3.10
N LEU A 197 -18.76 -28.63 -3.44
CA LEU A 197 -18.82 -28.13 -4.82
C LEU A 197 -17.61 -27.23 -5.10
N PRO A 198 -16.82 -27.46 -6.17
CA PRO A 198 -15.81 -26.50 -6.59
C PRO A 198 -16.47 -25.21 -7.09
N LEU A 199 -15.93 -24.09 -6.66
CA LEU A 199 -16.42 -22.76 -7.00
C LEU A 199 -15.67 -22.20 -8.20
N SER A 200 -16.41 -21.68 -9.17
CA SER A 200 -15.83 -20.92 -10.27
C SER A 200 -15.21 -19.61 -9.76
N LEU A 201 -14.35 -18.99 -10.58
CA LEU A 201 -13.82 -17.66 -10.28
C LEU A 201 -14.95 -16.64 -10.09
N GLU A 202 -15.98 -16.69 -10.93
CA GLU A 202 -17.15 -15.82 -10.84
C GLU A 202 -17.91 -16.03 -9.53
N ALA A 203 -18.08 -17.29 -9.10
CA ALA A 203 -18.70 -17.61 -7.82
C ALA A 203 -17.85 -17.09 -6.65
N ALA A 204 -16.52 -17.24 -6.70
CA ALA A 204 -15.62 -16.69 -5.70
C ALA A 204 -15.74 -15.16 -5.59
N TYR A 205 -15.81 -14.46 -6.73
CA TYR A 205 -16.06 -13.02 -6.76
C TYR A 205 -17.40 -12.67 -6.12
N SER A 206 -18.47 -13.41 -6.42
CA SER A 206 -19.80 -13.14 -5.86
C SER A 206 -19.89 -13.35 -4.34
N LEU A 207 -19.08 -14.28 -3.80
CA LEU A 207 -19.09 -14.62 -2.37
C LEU A 207 -18.19 -13.70 -1.55
N LEU A 208 -17.03 -13.33 -2.10
CA LEU A 208 -15.96 -12.62 -1.37
C LEU A 208 -15.97 -11.11 -1.58
N ILE A 209 -16.60 -10.62 -2.67
CA ILE A 209 -16.80 -9.19 -2.89
C ILE A 209 -18.12 -8.73 -2.29
N GLY A 210 -18.10 -7.61 -1.57
CA GLY A 210 -19.28 -7.02 -0.94
C GLY A 210 -19.14 -5.52 -0.71
N ASN A 211 -20.05 -4.95 0.07
CA ASN A 211 -19.98 -3.55 0.48
C ASN A 211 -19.05 -3.35 1.69
N GLU A 212 -18.71 -2.10 1.96
CA GLU A 212 -17.91 -1.76 3.15
C GLU A 212 -18.62 -2.20 4.43
N GLY A 213 -17.85 -2.79 5.36
CA GLY A 213 -18.35 -3.29 6.63
C GLY A 213 -19.04 -4.67 6.58
N GLU A 214 -19.22 -5.28 5.40
CA GLU A 214 -19.72 -6.65 5.31
C GLU A 214 -18.66 -7.65 5.78
N ARG A 215 -18.98 -8.42 6.84
CA ARG A 215 -18.09 -9.43 7.40
C ARG A 215 -17.67 -10.44 6.34
N GLY A 216 -16.38 -10.78 6.35
CA GLY A 216 -15.87 -11.86 5.50
C GLY A 216 -15.87 -11.53 4.01
N LYS A 217 -16.11 -10.26 3.68
CA LYS A 217 -16.03 -9.73 2.32
C LYS A 217 -15.05 -8.57 2.25
N ILE A 218 -14.74 -8.18 1.03
CA ILE A 218 -13.94 -7.00 0.73
C ILE A 218 -14.59 -6.22 -0.41
N THR A 219 -14.41 -4.91 -0.45
CA THR A 219 -14.89 -4.14 -1.60
C THR A 219 -14.03 -4.38 -2.83
N LEU A 220 -14.63 -4.22 -4.00
CA LEU A 220 -13.92 -4.38 -5.27
C LEU A 220 -12.71 -3.43 -5.39
N PRO A 221 -12.81 -2.12 -5.04
CA PRO A 221 -11.65 -1.22 -5.07
C PRO A 221 -10.51 -1.66 -4.15
N GLN A 222 -10.82 -2.08 -2.92
CA GLN A 222 -9.82 -2.55 -1.97
C GLN A 222 -9.11 -3.81 -2.49
N PHE A 223 -9.85 -4.74 -3.10
CA PHE A 223 -9.27 -5.93 -3.74
C PHE A 223 -8.41 -5.58 -4.96
N GLN A 224 -8.82 -4.64 -5.80
CA GLN A 224 -8.03 -4.19 -6.95
C GLN A 224 -6.68 -3.60 -6.51
N VAL A 225 -6.68 -2.76 -5.46
CA VAL A 225 -5.44 -2.22 -4.87
C VAL A 225 -4.58 -3.34 -4.29
N PHE A 226 -5.16 -4.27 -3.53
CA PHE A 226 -4.44 -5.42 -2.96
C PHE A 226 -3.76 -6.23 -4.07
N SER A 227 -4.53 -6.66 -5.07
CA SER A 227 -4.05 -7.50 -6.15
C SER A 227 -3.00 -6.79 -7.01
N HIS A 228 -3.10 -5.47 -7.20
CA HIS A 228 -2.08 -4.66 -7.87
C HIS A 228 -0.76 -4.65 -7.09
N LEU A 229 -0.80 -4.32 -5.80
CA LEU A 229 0.38 -4.27 -4.93
C LEU A 229 1.06 -5.64 -4.79
N LYS A 230 0.27 -6.70 -4.68
CA LYS A 230 0.77 -8.09 -4.61
C LYS A 230 1.47 -8.50 -5.89
N ARG A 231 0.92 -8.15 -7.06
CA ARG A 231 1.58 -8.40 -8.36
C ARG A 231 2.86 -7.59 -8.53
N ALA A 232 2.93 -6.39 -7.94
CA ALA A 232 4.13 -5.56 -7.90
C ALA A 232 5.21 -6.10 -6.93
N GLY A 233 4.92 -7.13 -6.14
CA GLY A 233 5.89 -7.80 -5.27
C GLY A 233 6.04 -7.17 -3.88
N PHE A 234 5.05 -6.40 -3.41
CA PHE A 234 5.00 -5.90 -2.04
C PHE A 234 4.36 -6.91 -1.09
N TYR A 235 4.75 -6.84 0.19
CA TYR A 235 4.00 -7.48 1.26
C TYR A 235 2.85 -6.55 1.66
N VAL A 236 1.63 -7.09 1.78
CA VAL A 236 0.43 -6.30 2.06
C VAL A 236 -0.37 -6.96 3.17
N LEU A 237 -0.74 -6.22 4.21
CA LEU A 237 -1.59 -6.67 5.31
C LEU A 237 -2.65 -5.61 5.61
N ARG A 238 -3.82 -6.03 6.10
CA ARG A 238 -4.85 -5.09 6.62
C ARG A 238 -4.31 -4.28 7.79
N ALA A 239 -4.54 -2.98 7.76
CA ALA A 239 -4.20 -2.07 8.86
C ALA A 239 -5.15 -2.31 10.05
N PRO A 240 -4.63 -2.36 11.30
CA PRO A 240 -5.46 -2.58 12.49
C PRO A 240 -6.57 -1.53 12.59
N PRO A 241 -7.69 -1.86 13.26
CA PRO A 241 -8.77 -0.89 13.43
C PRO A 241 -8.24 0.39 14.11
N TYR A 242 -8.73 1.55 13.65
CA TYR A 242 -8.33 2.82 14.24
C TYR A 242 -8.87 2.89 15.68
N GLU A 243 -7.98 3.08 16.63
CA GLU A 243 -8.34 3.37 18.02
C GLU A 243 -8.01 4.83 18.29
N ALA A 244 -9.02 5.60 18.68
CA ALA A 244 -8.78 6.97 19.12
C ALA A 244 -7.81 6.93 20.30
N PRO A 245 -6.71 7.70 20.28
CA PRO A 245 -5.79 7.75 21.41
C PRO A 245 -6.57 8.18 22.65
N SER A 246 -6.48 7.38 23.71
CA SER A 246 -7.08 7.76 24.99
C SER A 246 -6.37 9.04 25.44
N GLN A 247 -7.13 10.13 25.53
CA GLN A 247 -6.62 11.38 26.09
C GLN A 247 -6.36 11.15 27.58
N ALA A 248 -5.22 10.57 27.93
CA ALA A 248 -4.70 10.70 29.27
C ALA A 248 -4.40 12.21 29.45
N PRO A 249 -5.05 12.90 30.40
CA PRO A 249 -4.74 14.30 30.63
C PRO A 249 -3.26 14.37 30.98
N ALA A 250 -2.44 14.99 30.13
CA ALA A 250 -1.06 15.27 30.45
C ALA A 250 -1.07 16.08 31.76
N SER A 251 -0.66 15.44 32.86
CA SER A 251 -0.54 16.12 34.14
C SER A 251 0.53 17.19 33.96
N LYS A 252 0.11 18.46 33.87
CA LYS A 252 1.05 19.57 33.86
C LYS A 252 1.87 19.45 35.13
N THR A 253 3.17 19.19 34.97
CA THR A 253 4.07 19.14 36.13
C THR A 253 4.06 20.52 36.82
N LEU A 254 4.17 20.57 38.15
CA LEU A 254 4.18 21.83 38.91
C LEU A 254 5.19 22.85 38.36
N TRP A 255 6.30 22.36 37.79
CA TRP A 255 7.29 23.16 37.08
C TRP A 255 6.76 23.76 35.77
N GLN A 256 6.02 23.01 34.95
CA GLN A 256 5.37 23.57 33.74
C GLN A 256 4.32 24.64 34.09
N TRP A 257 3.62 24.49 35.22
CA TRP A 257 2.73 25.54 35.74
C TRP A 257 3.52 26.76 36.24
N LEU A 258 4.59 26.56 37.02
CA LEU A 258 5.43 27.65 37.53
C LEU A 258 6.11 28.42 36.37
N PHE A 259 6.63 27.71 35.37
CA PHE A 259 7.24 28.31 34.18
C PHE A 259 6.20 28.91 33.23
N SER A 260 4.92 28.54 33.28
CA SER A 260 3.88 29.24 32.49
C SER A 260 3.74 30.72 32.87
N PHE A 261 4.11 31.11 34.09
CA PHE A 261 4.16 32.51 34.50
C PHE A 261 5.40 33.27 33.99
N PHE A 262 6.49 32.55 33.67
CA PHE A 262 7.76 33.14 33.22
C PHE A 262 7.99 32.98 31.70
N SER A 263 7.34 32.03 31.03
CA SER A 263 7.41 31.77 29.59
C SER A 263 6.60 32.75 28.74
N SER A 264 6.34 33.97 29.24
CA SER A 264 5.79 35.08 28.44
C SER A 264 6.78 35.65 27.40
N GLY A 265 7.91 34.97 27.17
CA GLY A 265 8.96 35.39 26.24
C GLY A 265 8.72 35.03 24.76
N ASP A 266 7.68 34.26 24.43
CA ASP A 266 7.38 33.88 23.05
C ASP A 266 5.87 33.84 22.78
N ALA A 267 5.12 34.75 23.40
CA ALA A 267 3.73 34.95 23.05
C ALA A 267 3.68 35.45 21.59
N PRO A 268 3.04 34.73 20.65
CA PRO A 268 2.84 35.26 19.29
C PRO A 268 2.19 36.62 19.44
N SER A 269 2.69 37.60 18.68
CA SER A 269 2.25 38.99 18.79
C SER A 269 0.72 39.01 18.85
N ARG A 270 0.18 39.38 20.01
CA ARG A 270 -1.26 39.37 20.25
C ARG A 270 -1.84 40.49 19.41
N GLN A 271 -2.22 40.17 18.17
CA GLN A 271 -2.75 41.12 17.21
C GLN A 271 -3.92 41.83 17.86
N LYS A 272 -3.87 43.17 17.89
CA LYS A 272 -5.00 43.97 18.35
C LYS A 272 -6.08 43.86 17.26
N PRO A 273 -7.35 43.57 17.62
CA PRO A 273 -8.41 43.35 16.65
C PRO A 273 -8.72 44.58 15.77
N LEU A 274 -8.22 45.76 16.15
CA LEU A 274 -8.32 46.98 15.36
C LEU A 274 -6.97 47.72 15.34
N GLY A 275 -6.57 48.21 14.16
CA GLY A 275 -5.36 49.01 13.94
C GLY A 275 -4.63 48.65 12.63
N PRO A 276 -3.54 49.37 12.29
CA PRO A 276 -2.68 48.98 11.18
C PRO A 276 -1.99 47.64 11.47
N LEU A 277 -1.84 46.80 10.43
CA LEU A 277 -1.23 45.47 10.54
C LEU A 277 0.21 45.52 11.10
N VAL A 278 0.94 46.59 10.79
CA VAL A 278 2.25 46.89 11.36
C VAL A 278 2.09 48.10 12.25
N GLN A 279 2.48 47.97 13.52
CA GLN A 279 2.41 49.06 14.47
C GLN A 279 3.39 50.18 14.07
N PRO A 280 2.97 51.46 14.11
CA PRO A 280 3.91 52.54 13.86
C PRO A 280 4.99 52.55 14.94
N GLY A 281 6.26 52.42 14.54
CA GLY A 281 7.40 52.31 15.45
C GLY A 281 8.73 52.19 14.73
N LEU A 282 9.83 52.31 15.47
CA LEU A 282 11.18 52.12 14.94
C LEU A 282 11.56 50.64 14.99
N TYR A 283 11.62 49.99 13.83
CA TYR A 283 12.06 48.60 13.68
C TYR A 283 13.54 48.55 13.31
N ARG A 284 14.34 47.83 14.10
CA ARG A 284 15.77 47.62 13.83
C ARG A 284 16.06 46.31 13.07
N ALA A 285 15.04 45.48 12.89
CA ALA A 285 15.10 44.21 12.17
C ALA A 285 13.76 43.95 11.50
N TYR A 286 13.78 43.24 10.36
CA TYR A 286 12.56 42.89 9.62
C TYR A 286 11.71 41.81 10.30
N ARG A 287 12.30 40.97 11.16
CA ARG A 287 11.59 39.90 11.89
C ARG A 287 10.34 40.40 12.63
N PRO A 288 10.44 41.41 13.53
CA PRO A 288 9.24 41.93 14.22
C PRO A 288 8.18 42.54 13.31
N ILE A 289 8.52 42.93 12.07
CA ILE A 289 7.55 43.39 11.07
C ILE A 289 6.82 42.19 10.47
N TYR A 290 7.57 41.17 10.03
CA TYR A 290 6.99 39.94 9.48
C TYR A 290 6.16 39.17 10.51
N ASP A 291 6.56 39.17 11.78
CA ASP A 291 5.78 38.56 12.87
C ASP A 291 4.44 39.27 13.11
N GLN A 292 4.35 40.57 12.80
CA GLN A 292 3.10 41.34 12.87
C GLN A 292 2.22 41.12 11.63
N LEU A 293 2.85 40.95 10.46
CA LEU A 293 2.18 40.61 9.20
C LEU A 293 1.68 39.15 9.15
N ALA A 294 2.14 38.27 10.06
CA ALA A 294 1.70 36.89 10.16
C ALA A 294 0.27 36.79 10.74
N ILE A 295 -0.73 37.11 9.90
CA ILE A 295 -2.16 37.09 10.26
C ILE A 295 -2.67 35.67 10.53
N LEU A 296 -2.25 34.72 9.70
CA LEU A 296 -2.62 33.31 9.87
C LEU A 296 -1.55 32.60 10.69
N PRO A 297 -1.92 31.88 11.76
CA PRO A 297 -0.97 31.07 12.51
C PRO A 297 -0.37 30.02 11.58
N ARG A 298 0.96 29.98 11.51
CA ARG A 298 1.66 28.95 10.74
C ARG A 298 1.39 27.58 11.34
N HIS A 299 1.08 26.61 10.47
CA HIS A 299 0.98 25.21 10.89
C HIS A 299 2.34 24.73 11.40
N LYS A 300 2.33 24.03 12.53
CA LYS A 300 3.52 23.41 13.11
C LYS A 300 3.21 21.94 13.36
N PRO A 301 3.90 21.02 12.68
CA PRO A 301 3.69 19.60 12.89
C PRO A 301 4.21 19.23 14.28
N LEU A 302 3.29 18.92 15.18
CA LEU A 302 3.62 18.44 16.52
C LEU A 302 3.55 16.91 16.53
N PRO A 303 4.43 16.24 17.30
CA PRO A 303 4.37 14.78 17.44
C PRO A 303 2.99 14.30 17.91
N THR A 304 2.40 15.01 18.87
CA THR A 304 1.02 14.85 19.30
C THR A 304 0.21 16.09 18.91
N PRO A 305 -0.83 15.95 18.08
CA PRO A 305 -1.63 17.08 17.66
C PRO A 305 -2.52 17.54 18.83
N PRO A 306 -2.84 18.84 18.93
CA PRO A 306 -3.60 19.39 20.04
C PRO A 306 -5.08 18.98 20.03
N THR A 307 -5.62 18.72 18.84
CA THR A 307 -6.95 18.16 18.59
C THR A 307 -6.75 16.94 17.71
N ILE A 308 -7.54 15.89 17.93
CA ILE A 308 -7.43 14.63 17.19
C ILE A 308 -8.77 14.38 16.55
N HIS A 309 -8.79 14.35 15.23
CA HIS A 309 -9.96 14.08 14.42
C HIS A 309 -9.96 12.59 14.04
N PRO A 310 -11.05 11.85 14.32
CA PRO A 310 -11.14 10.46 13.90
C PRO A 310 -11.23 10.38 12.36
N PRO A 311 -10.45 9.51 11.70
CA PRO A 311 -10.55 9.33 10.25
C PRO A 311 -11.92 8.76 9.89
N GLN A 312 -12.50 9.29 8.80
CA GLN A 312 -13.82 8.92 8.30
C GLN A 312 -13.68 8.12 7.00
N GLU A 313 -14.64 7.25 6.70
CA GLU A 313 -14.72 6.58 5.40
C GLU A 313 -15.07 7.61 4.31
N PRO A 314 -14.46 7.54 3.11
CA PRO A 314 -13.52 6.52 2.62
C PRO A 314 -12.04 6.80 2.96
N TYR A 315 -11.71 7.97 3.52
CA TYR A 315 -10.34 8.41 3.81
C TYR A 315 -9.82 7.84 5.13
N ARG A 316 -9.65 6.51 5.14
CA ARG A 316 -9.07 5.77 6.27
C ARG A 316 -8.01 4.79 5.77
N VAL A 317 -6.90 4.68 6.50
CA VAL A 317 -5.85 3.70 6.19
C VAL A 317 -6.42 2.28 6.29
N PHE A 318 -6.35 1.55 5.19
CA PHE A 318 -6.84 0.17 5.09
C PHE A 318 -5.69 -0.83 4.86
N TRP A 319 -4.67 -0.45 4.09
CA TRP A 319 -3.51 -1.31 3.84
C TRP A 319 -2.24 -0.78 4.50
N HIS A 320 -1.52 -1.69 5.13
CA HIS A 320 -0.10 -1.54 5.44
C HIS A 320 0.72 -2.32 4.42
N VAL A 321 1.77 -1.68 3.88
CA VAL A 321 2.56 -2.22 2.78
C VAL A 321 4.05 -2.14 3.09
N TRP A 322 4.78 -3.20 2.74
CA TRP A 322 6.24 -3.30 2.91
C TRP A 322 6.93 -3.67 1.60
N LYS A 323 8.10 -3.08 1.37
CA LYS A 323 9.00 -3.38 0.26
C LYS A 323 9.63 -4.78 0.48
N SER A 324 9.73 -5.58 -0.58
CA SER A 324 10.29 -6.94 -0.50
C SER A 324 11.82 -7.01 -0.36
N GLY A 325 12.53 -5.93 -0.71
CA GLY A 325 13.99 -5.81 -0.58
C GLY A 325 14.49 -5.20 0.74
N GLY A 326 13.60 -4.98 1.70
CA GLY A 326 13.89 -4.29 2.97
C GLY A 326 14.30 -5.21 4.12
N ALA A 327 13.95 -4.79 5.33
CA ALA A 327 14.15 -5.55 6.56
C ALA A 327 13.45 -6.95 6.51
N PRO A 328 13.93 -7.94 7.27
CA PRO A 328 13.29 -9.26 7.31
C PRO A 328 11.82 -9.12 7.74
N PHE A 329 10.92 -9.57 6.86
CA PHE A 329 9.48 -9.48 7.08
C PHE A 329 8.96 -10.70 7.84
N SER A 330 8.09 -10.45 8.83
CA SER A 330 7.38 -11.50 9.57
C SER A 330 5.91 -11.13 9.69
N LYS A 331 5.01 -12.05 9.34
CA LYS A 331 3.55 -11.83 9.46
C LYS A 331 3.12 -11.56 10.89
N LYS A 332 3.73 -12.26 11.87
CA LYS A 332 3.30 -12.20 13.28
C LYS A 332 3.68 -10.87 13.91
N ASN A 333 4.92 -10.44 13.70
CA ASN A 333 5.47 -9.18 14.22
C ASN A 333 6.12 -8.43 13.05
N PRO A 334 5.31 -7.79 12.18
CA PRO A 334 5.87 -7.06 11.05
C PRO A 334 6.62 -5.82 11.54
N PRO A 335 7.69 -5.40 10.82
CA PRO A 335 8.33 -4.11 11.08
C PRO A 335 7.34 -2.96 10.79
N PRO A 336 7.69 -1.70 11.13
CA PRO A 336 6.90 -0.55 10.70
C PRO A 336 6.65 -0.58 9.18
N PRO A 337 5.42 -0.29 8.71
CA PRO A 337 5.11 -0.29 7.29
C PRO A 337 5.82 0.84 6.55
N ASP A 338 6.32 0.55 5.36
CA ASP A 338 6.93 1.53 4.45
C ASP A 338 5.85 2.48 3.90
N PHE A 339 4.67 1.93 3.59
CA PHE A 339 3.54 2.71 3.09
C PHE A 339 2.26 2.37 3.84
N ARG A 340 1.46 3.41 4.09
CA ARG A 340 0.10 3.33 4.64
C ARG A 340 -0.84 3.82 3.56
N ILE A 341 -1.78 3.00 3.16
CA ILE A 341 -2.64 3.26 1.99
C ILE A 341 -4.10 3.29 2.42
N ALA A 342 -4.76 4.43 2.16
CA ALA A 342 -6.21 4.53 2.14
C ALA A 342 -6.72 4.21 0.72
N VAL A 343 -7.89 3.58 0.60
CA VAL A 343 -8.47 3.20 -0.69
C VAL A 343 -9.73 4.01 -0.93
N VAL A 344 -9.85 4.59 -2.12
CA VAL A 344 -10.90 5.52 -2.48
C VAL A 344 -11.41 5.18 -3.89
N ASP A 345 -12.72 5.08 -4.07
CA ASP A 345 -13.35 4.89 -5.38
C ASP A 345 -13.67 6.25 -6.01
N ALA A 346 -13.10 6.53 -7.19
CA ALA A 346 -13.31 7.79 -7.91
C ALA A 346 -14.76 7.97 -8.40
N GLY A 347 -15.54 6.89 -8.51
CA GLY A 347 -16.94 6.95 -8.95
C GLY A 347 -17.87 7.55 -7.89
N ASP A 348 -17.62 7.25 -6.62
CA ASP A 348 -18.51 7.60 -5.51
C ASP A 348 -17.98 8.75 -4.65
N THR A 349 -16.72 9.14 -4.85
CA THR A 349 -16.01 10.07 -3.95
C THR A 349 -15.43 11.25 -4.73
N PHE A 350 -15.37 12.40 -4.05
CA PHE A 350 -14.85 13.65 -4.63
C PHE A 350 -13.44 13.94 -4.11
N VAL A 351 -12.95 15.16 -4.34
CA VAL A 351 -11.69 15.62 -3.74
C VAL A 351 -11.90 15.74 -2.22
N PRO A 352 -11.00 15.19 -1.39
CA PRO A 352 -11.14 15.26 0.06
C PRO A 352 -11.11 16.69 0.57
N THR A 353 -11.86 16.95 1.63
CA THR A 353 -11.81 18.19 2.39
C THR A 353 -10.53 18.26 3.24
N LEU A 354 -10.21 19.47 3.72
CA LEU A 354 -9.07 19.68 4.60
C LEU A 354 -9.19 18.86 5.89
N GLU A 355 -10.39 18.85 6.50
CA GLU A 355 -10.65 18.13 7.75
C GLU A 355 -10.46 16.60 7.60
N GLU A 356 -10.88 16.04 6.46
CA GLU A 356 -10.71 14.61 6.15
C GLU A 356 -9.22 14.24 5.96
N ILE A 357 -8.46 15.07 5.24
CA ILE A 357 -7.00 14.86 5.08
C ILE A 357 -6.28 15.03 6.41
N GLU A 358 -6.64 16.03 7.21
CA GLU A 358 -6.07 16.26 8.54
C GLU A 358 -6.32 15.04 9.43
N ALA A 359 -7.56 14.54 9.50
CA ALA A 359 -7.90 13.33 10.25
C ALA A 359 -7.15 12.08 9.74
N LEU A 360 -7.01 11.92 8.42
CA LEU A 360 -6.25 10.83 7.82
C LEU A 360 -4.75 10.92 8.17
N LEU A 361 -4.13 12.10 8.07
CA LEU A 361 -2.73 12.30 8.43
C LEU A 361 -2.52 12.09 9.94
N GLU A 362 -3.40 12.60 10.78
CA GLU A 362 -3.37 12.39 12.24
C GLU A 362 -3.48 10.93 12.66
N SER A 363 -4.13 10.09 11.84
CA SER A 363 -4.18 8.64 12.08
C SER A 363 -2.84 7.92 11.83
N THR A 364 -1.87 8.58 11.20
CA THR A 364 -0.54 8.05 10.91
C THR A 364 0.49 8.49 11.95
N PRO A 365 1.51 7.66 12.25
CA PRO A 365 2.54 8.05 13.21
C PRO A 365 3.36 9.23 12.69
N HIS A 366 3.86 10.03 13.63
CA HIS A 366 4.79 11.12 13.32
C HIS A 366 6.12 10.56 12.81
N ASP A 367 6.50 10.95 11.60
CA ASP A 367 7.70 10.53 10.88
C ASP A 367 8.43 11.77 10.34
N PRO A 368 9.24 12.45 11.18
CA PRO A 368 9.92 13.66 10.78
C PRO A 368 10.97 13.37 9.70
N PRO A 369 11.28 14.34 8.81
CA PRO A 369 12.32 14.16 7.81
C PRO A 369 13.67 13.73 8.42
N ASN A 370 14.34 12.79 7.76
CA ASN A 370 15.60 12.21 8.23
C ASN A 370 16.66 13.31 8.50
N GLU A 371 17.47 13.13 9.54
CA GLU A 371 18.57 14.05 9.87
C GLU A 371 19.58 14.20 8.72
N ALA A 372 19.75 13.16 7.90
CA ALA A 372 20.59 13.21 6.71
C ALA A 372 20.14 14.27 5.68
N TRP A 373 18.87 14.68 5.72
CA TRP A 373 18.33 15.73 4.86
C TRP A 373 18.44 17.12 5.49
N LYS A 374 19.11 17.29 6.63
CA LYS A 374 19.40 18.61 7.20
C LYS A 374 20.44 19.33 6.34
N GLY A 375 20.17 20.59 5.98
CA GLY A 375 21.09 21.45 5.24
C GLY A 375 20.45 22.26 4.12
N PRO A 376 21.20 23.23 3.55
CA PRO A 376 20.75 24.03 2.42
C PRO A 376 20.56 23.15 1.16
N GLY A 377 19.55 23.46 0.35
CA GLY A 377 19.26 22.74 -0.92
C GLY A 377 18.42 21.47 -0.79
N ARG A 378 18.18 20.94 0.41
CA ARG A 378 17.35 19.74 0.67
C ARG A 378 15.91 20.06 1.11
N MET A 379 15.51 21.33 1.05
CA MET A 379 14.19 21.80 1.50
C MET A 379 13.04 21.10 0.78
N TYR A 380 13.08 21.00 -0.55
CA TYR A 380 12.02 20.35 -1.33
C TYR A 380 11.86 18.88 -0.95
N GLN A 381 12.95 18.18 -0.66
CA GLN A 381 12.92 16.77 -0.24
C GLN A 381 12.23 16.62 1.13
N ARG A 382 12.54 17.51 2.09
CA ARG A 382 11.88 17.52 3.41
C ARG A 382 10.40 17.86 3.32
N LEU A 383 10.03 18.85 2.50
CA LEU A 383 8.64 19.24 2.27
C LEU A 383 7.83 18.14 1.56
N LYS A 384 8.42 17.47 0.55
CA LYS A 384 7.80 16.33 -0.15
C LYS A 384 7.64 15.12 0.78
N HIS A 385 8.57 14.93 1.71
CA HIS A 385 8.45 13.86 2.71
C HIS A 385 7.30 14.11 3.68
N GLY A 386 7.22 15.34 4.20
CA GLY A 386 6.32 15.73 5.28
C GLY A 386 6.77 15.22 6.65
N HIS A 387 6.05 15.61 7.71
CA HIS A 387 6.20 15.08 9.08
C HIS A 387 5.25 13.92 9.38
N ARG A 388 4.24 13.76 8.55
CA ARG A 388 3.34 12.62 8.46
C ARG A 388 3.04 12.40 7.00
N ASN A 389 2.83 11.17 6.60
CA ASN A 389 2.60 10.83 5.22
C ASN A 389 1.62 9.66 5.08
N VAL A 390 0.85 9.71 4.01
CA VAL A 390 -0.13 8.68 3.67
C VAL A 390 -0.29 8.63 2.16
N LEU A 391 -0.48 7.43 1.62
CA LEU A 391 -0.86 7.24 0.23
C LEU A 391 -2.37 7.04 0.15
N VAL A 392 -2.99 7.64 -0.85
CA VAL A 392 -4.38 7.39 -1.21
C VAL A 392 -4.37 6.69 -2.57
N ALA A 393 -4.85 5.45 -2.60
CA ALA A 393 -5.06 4.69 -3.81
C ALA A 393 -6.46 5.01 -4.35
N ILE A 394 -6.49 5.66 -5.51
CA ILE A 394 -7.70 6.08 -6.20
C ILE A 394 -7.97 5.08 -7.29
N VAL A 395 -9.13 4.46 -7.18
CA VAL A 395 -9.58 3.42 -8.10
C VAL A 395 -10.63 4.01 -9.02
N ASP A 396 -10.39 3.96 -10.33
CA ASP A 396 -11.37 4.34 -11.35
C ASP A 396 -11.58 3.15 -12.29
N ARG A 397 -12.67 2.42 -12.09
CA ARG A 397 -13.10 1.29 -12.95
C ARG A 397 -11.98 0.28 -13.27
N GLY A 398 -11.16 -0.04 -12.27
CA GLY A 398 -10.04 -0.99 -12.41
C GLY A 398 -8.67 -0.37 -12.65
N LEU A 399 -8.57 0.94 -12.89
CA LEU A 399 -7.32 1.67 -12.88
C LEU A 399 -7.00 2.14 -11.47
N VAL A 400 -5.81 1.81 -10.97
CA VAL A 400 -5.34 2.18 -9.63
C VAL A 400 -4.25 3.24 -9.75
N ASN A 401 -4.54 4.45 -9.27
CA ASN A 401 -3.59 5.56 -9.19
C ASN A 401 -3.23 5.83 -7.72
N PHE A 402 -1.98 6.20 -7.43
CA PHE A 402 -1.55 6.51 -6.08
C PHE A 402 -1.21 7.99 -5.93
N MET A 403 -1.80 8.65 -4.94
CA MET A 403 -1.47 10.03 -4.57
C MET A 403 -0.88 10.09 -3.17
N ARG A 404 0.19 10.85 -2.98
CA ARG A 404 0.84 11.04 -1.68
C ARG A 404 0.39 12.34 -1.03
N PHE A 405 -0.13 12.24 0.18
CA PHE A 405 -0.38 13.37 1.05
C PHE A 405 0.68 13.40 2.14
N GLY A 406 1.20 14.59 2.41
CA GLY A 406 2.24 14.81 3.42
C GLY A 406 1.93 16.06 4.24
N GLU A 407 2.12 15.96 5.56
CA GLU A 407 2.01 17.09 6.47
C GLU A 407 3.25 18.00 6.30
N GLY A 408 3.12 19.03 5.48
CA GLY A 408 4.20 19.97 5.17
C GLY A 408 4.41 21.04 6.25
N ALA A 409 5.68 21.31 6.57
CA ALA A 409 6.09 22.32 7.56
C ALA A 409 6.67 23.58 6.91
N PHE A 410 5.95 24.19 5.96
CA PHE A 410 6.45 25.34 5.19
C PHE A 410 6.95 26.50 6.08
N GLY A 411 6.31 26.73 7.24
CA GLY A 411 6.68 27.78 8.18
C GLY A 411 7.91 27.49 9.05
N GLU A 412 8.41 26.25 9.06
CA GLU A 412 9.63 25.86 9.79
C GLU A 412 10.86 25.82 8.88
N GLU A 413 10.66 25.72 7.56
CA GLU A 413 11.72 25.73 6.56
C GLU A 413 12.19 27.16 6.24
N ARG A 414 13.44 27.48 6.58
CA ARG A 414 14.02 28.80 6.31
C ARG A 414 14.56 28.87 4.88
N LEU A 415 14.08 29.84 4.10
CA LEU A 415 14.62 30.17 2.77
C LEU A 415 15.98 30.88 2.83
N GLU A 416 16.29 31.53 3.95
CA GLU A 416 17.50 32.31 4.16
C GLU A 416 18.74 31.40 4.29
N GLY A 417 19.36 31.15 3.13
CA GLY A 417 20.54 30.30 2.97
C GLY A 417 20.69 29.80 1.52
N CYS A 418 19.64 29.87 0.71
CA CYS A 418 19.65 29.47 -0.71
C CYS A 418 20.09 30.60 -1.66
N VAL A 419 20.14 31.86 -1.19
CA VAL A 419 20.72 32.94 -1.98
C VAL A 419 22.23 32.89 -1.79
N ASP A 420 22.90 32.31 -2.77
CA ASP A 420 24.35 32.31 -2.91
C ASP A 420 24.86 33.76 -2.91
N LEU A 421 25.21 34.29 -1.73
CA LEU A 421 25.87 35.59 -1.57
C LEU A 421 27.25 35.64 -2.28
N THR A 422 27.72 34.52 -2.80
CA THR A 422 28.87 34.41 -3.70
C THR A 422 28.64 35.13 -5.04
N LEU A 423 27.40 35.18 -5.55
CA LEU A 423 27.07 35.94 -6.77
C LEU A 423 27.06 37.46 -6.56
N LEU A 424 26.75 37.92 -5.34
CA LEU A 424 26.74 39.37 -5.02
C LEU A 424 28.14 39.93 -4.67
N ARG A 425 29.12 39.07 -4.35
CA ARG A 425 30.50 39.52 -4.05
C ARG A 425 31.39 39.70 -5.28
N ARG A 426 30.96 39.30 -6.48
CA ARG A 426 31.72 39.47 -7.72
C ARG A 426 31.57 40.84 -8.40
N GLY A 427 30.72 41.73 -7.87
CA GLY A 427 30.41 43.04 -8.48
C GLY A 427 31.00 44.27 -7.80
N ARG A 428 31.97 44.15 -6.89
CA ARG A 428 32.71 45.31 -6.33
C ARG A 428 34.21 45.06 -6.27
N ARG A 429 34.85 45.18 -7.42
CA ARG A 429 36.22 45.66 -7.56
C ARG A 429 36.29 46.47 -8.85
N GLU A 430 36.04 47.75 -8.73
CA GLU A 430 36.71 48.79 -9.51
C GLU A 430 37.45 49.69 -8.52
#